data_AF-A0A519ZR89-F1
#
_entry.id   AF-A0A519ZR89-F1
#
_cell.length_a   1.000
_cell.length_b   1.000
_cell.length_c   1.000
_cell.angle_alpha   90.00
_cell.angle_beta   90.00
_cell.angle_gamma   90.00
#
_symmetry.space_group_name_H-M   'P 1'
#
loop_
_entity.id
_entity.type
_entity.pdbx_description
1 polymer ?
#
loop_
_entity_poly.entity_id
_entity_poly.type
_entity_poly.pdbx_seq_one_letter_code
_entity_poly.pdbx_strand_id
1 'polypeptide(L)' 'MSRLRQLVGATPVEPSDLQRACDLIAAVDRGGIPLNPARVNHIARALGLEVSSKAPVEETIARLRTLLARR' A
#
# COMPACT_ATOMS: atom_id res chain seq x y z
N MET A 1 26.13 -35.59 -21.63
CA MET A 1 25.25 -34.66 -22.40
C MET A 1 23.96 -34.47 -21.61
N SER A 2 23.47 -33.34 -21.14
CA SER A 2 23.96 -31.97 -20.87
C SER A 2 22.79 -31.32 -20.10
N ARG A 3 23.11 -30.41 -19.17
CA ARG A 3 22.17 -29.69 -18.29
C ARG A 3 21.02 -29.01 -19.04
N LEU A 4 19.81 -29.11 -18.48
CA LEU A 4 18.77 -28.08 -18.57
C LEU A 4 18.32 -27.81 -17.12
N ARG A 5 19.07 -26.96 -16.39
CA ARG A 5 18.86 -25.50 -16.26
C ARG A 5 17.49 -25.21 -15.64
N GLN A 6 17.52 -25.06 -14.32
CA GLN A 6 16.40 -24.65 -13.46
C GLN A 6 15.72 -23.38 -14.01
N LEU A 7 14.39 -23.42 -14.14
CA LEU A 7 13.56 -22.23 -14.24
C LEU A 7 13.08 -21.89 -12.83
N VAL A 8 13.76 -20.96 -12.18
CA VAL A 8 13.26 -20.33 -10.95
C VAL A 8 12.05 -19.48 -11.34
N GLY A 9 10.85 -20.01 -11.08
CA GLY A 9 9.65 -19.19 -11.04
C GLY A 9 9.68 -18.35 -9.77
N ALA A 10 9.97 -17.06 -9.89
CA ALA A 10 9.81 -16.15 -8.76
C ALA A 10 8.31 -16.06 -8.46
N THR A 11 7.88 -16.62 -7.33
CA THR A 11 6.55 -16.36 -6.78
C THR A 11 6.41 -14.86 -6.54
N PRO A 12 5.33 -14.19 -6.99
CA PRO A 12 5.11 -12.79 -6.70
C PRO A 12 5.17 -12.57 -5.19
N VAL A 13 6.14 -11.79 -4.73
CA VAL A 13 6.21 -11.39 -3.32
C VAL A 13 5.11 -10.37 -3.12
N GLU A 14 4.13 -10.71 -2.26
CA GLU A 14 3.09 -9.76 -1.86
C GLU A 14 3.75 -8.50 -1.30
N PRO A 15 3.38 -7.29 -1.77
CA PRO A 15 3.97 -6.07 -1.29
C PRO A 15 3.67 -5.91 0.21
N SER A 16 4.68 -5.46 0.96
CA SER A 16 4.50 -5.12 2.37
C SER A 16 3.48 -4.00 2.52
N ASP A 17 2.87 -3.88 3.70
CA ASP A 17 1.87 -2.81 3.94
C ASP A 17 2.47 -1.41 3.82
N LEU A 18 3.77 -1.27 4.11
CA LEU A 18 4.50 -0.03 3.87
C LEU A 18 4.62 0.28 2.38
N GLN A 19 4.98 -0.72 1.56
CA GLN A 19 5.05 -0.53 0.11
C GLN A 19 3.68 -0.19 -0.47
N ARG A 20 2.62 -0.88 -0.03
CA ARG A 20 1.24 -0.59 -0.42
C ARG A 20 0.84 0.85 -0.09
N ALA A 21 1.25 1.37 1.08
CA ALA A 21 1.00 2.76 1.44
C ALA A 21 1.79 3.75 0.56
N CYS A 22 3.06 3.50 0.30
CA CYS A 22 3.87 4.32 -0.61
C CYS A 22 3.27 4.36 -2.02
N ASP A 23 2.91 3.20 -2.56
CA ASP A 23 2.32 3.09 -3.90
C ASP A 23 0.97 3.82 -3.99
N LEU A 24 0.14 3.68 -2.94
CA LEU A 24 -1.13 4.40 -2.82
C LEU A 24 -0.92 5.92 -2.83
N ILE A 25 -0.03 6.43 -1.97
CA ILE A 25 0.24 7.87 -1.89
C ILE A 25 0.80 8.39 -3.21
N ALA A 26 1.76 7.69 -3.81
CA ALA A 26 2.33 8.07 -5.09
C ALA A 26 1.28 8.09 -6.23
N ALA A 27 0.32 7.16 -6.22
CA ALA A 27 -0.78 7.17 -7.18
C ALA A 27 -1.72 8.37 -6.97
N VAL A 28 -2.04 8.69 -5.71
CA VAL A 28 -2.87 9.86 -5.37
C VAL A 28 -2.17 11.17 -5.74
N ASP A 29 -0.87 11.28 -5.49
CA ASP A 29 -0.08 12.48 -5.82
C ASP A 29 0.00 12.72 -7.34
N ARG A 30 -0.13 11.66 -8.15
CA ARG A 30 -0.27 11.75 -9.61
C ARG A 30 -1.70 12.07 -10.08
N GLY A 31 -2.63 12.35 -9.17
CA GLY A 31 -4.03 12.64 -9.47
C GLY A 31 -4.96 11.42 -9.47
N GLY A 32 -4.50 10.26 -9.01
CA GLY A 32 -5.33 9.07 -8.85
C GLY A 32 -6.34 9.21 -7.72
N ILE A 33 -7.53 8.64 -7.91
CA ILE A 33 -8.61 8.66 -6.90
C ILE A 33 -8.78 7.25 -6.33
N PRO A 34 -8.64 7.03 -5.01
CA PRO A 34 -8.86 5.73 -4.41
C PRO A 34 -10.34 5.33 -4.50
N LEU A 35 -10.66 4.35 -5.33
CA LEU A 35 -12.04 3.90 -5.54
C LEU A 35 -12.57 2.98 -4.42
N ASN A 36 -11.69 2.50 -3.53
CA ASN A 36 -12.05 1.61 -2.43
C ASN A 36 -11.57 2.19 -1.08
N PRO A 37 -12.44 2.95 -0.38
CA PRO A 37 -12.15 3.47 0.95
C PRO A 37 -11.77 2.40 1.97
N ALA A 38 -12.42 1.23 1.92
CA ALA A 38 -12.15 0.14 2.86
C ALA A 38 -10.71 -0.40 2.71
N ARG A 39 -10.21 -0.46 1.46
CA ARG A 39 -8.82 -0.85 1.19
C ARG A 39 -7.82 0.18 1.73
N VAL A 40 -8.10 1.48 1.57
CA VAL A 40 -7.27 2.56 2.14
C VAL A 40 -7.22 2.45 3.66
N ASN A 41 -8.37 2.25 4.31
CA ASN A 41 -8.47 2.08 5.76
C ASN A 41 -7.73 0.83 6.24
N HIS A 42 -7.79 -0.27 5.48
CA HIS A 42 -7.07 -1.50 5.82
C HIS A 42 -5.55 -1.27 5.84
N ILE A 43 -4.99 -0.62 4.81
CA ILE A 43 -3.55 -0.28 4.76
C ILE A 43 -3.16 0.59 5.96
N ALA A 44 -3.97 1.60 6.27
CA ALA A 44 -3.72 2.46 7.42
C ALA A 44 -3.70 1.68 8.75
N ARG A 45 -4.68 0.80 8.98
CA ARG A 45 -4.72 -0.04 10.19
C ARG A 45 -3.56 -1.03 10.27
N ALA A 46 -3.16 -1.61 9.14
CA ALA A 46 -2.00 -2.50 9.07
C ALA A 46 -0.70 -1.79 9.46
N LEU A 47 -0.61 -0.47 9.26
CA LEU A 47 0.50 0.38 9.68
C LEU A 47 0.34 0.97 11.10
N GLY A 48 -0.67 0.53 11.85
CA GLY A 48 -0.91 0.97 13.24
C GLY A 48 -1.66 2.29 13.37
N LEU A 49 -2.23 2.83 12.29
CA LEU A 49 -3.11 4.00 12.39
C LEU A 49 -4.52 3.58 12.82
N GLU A 50 -5.05 4.26 13.82
CA GLU A 50 -6.46 4.16 14.16
C GLU A 50 -7.29 4.99 13.17
N VAL A 51 -8.20 4.32 12.45
CA VAL A 51 -9.11 4.95 11.48
C VAL A 51 -10.52 4.39 11.60
N SER A 52 -11.51 5.30 11.64
CA SER A 52 -12.93 4.95 11.62
C SER A 52 -13.30 4.34 10.26
N SER A 53 -14.23 3.39 10.24
CA SER A 53 -14.82 2.90 8.98
C SER A 53 -15.58 3.98 8.22
N LYS A 54 -15.98 5.06 8.91
CA LYS A 54 -16.68 6.23 8.35
C LYS A 54 -15.74 7.42 8.11
N ALA A 55 -14.44 7.27 8.35
CA ALA A 55 -13.48 8.35 8.11
C ALA A 55 -13.48 8.72 6.61
N PRO A 56 -13.47 10.01 6.27
CA PRO A 56 -13.21 10.45 4.90
C PRO A 56 -11.89 9.85 4.38
N VAL A 57 -11.85 9.46 3.10
CA VAL A 57 -10.65 8.85 2.50
C VAL A 57 -9.48 9.83 2.56
N GLU A 58 -9.74 11.09 2.27
CA GLU A 58 -8.77 12.18 2.23
C GLU A 58 -8.08 12.35 3.59
N GLU A 59 -8.83 12.19 4.69
CA GLU A 59 -8.28 12.21 6.05
C GLU A 59 -7.30 11.05 6.26
N THR A 60 -7.68 9.85 5.80
CA THR A 60 -6.81 8.66 5.92
C THR A 60 -5.56 8.79 5.07
N ILE A 61 -5.68 9.36 3.85
CA ILE A 61 -4.54 9.69 2.99
C ILE A 61 -3.60 10.69 3.68
N ALA A 62 -4.12 11.74 4.32
CA ALA A 62 -3.31 12.71 5.05
C ALA A 62 -2.55 12.08 6.24
N ARG A 63 -3.20 11.17 6.98
CA ARG A 63 -2.56 10.41 8.07
C ARG A 63 -1.44 9.51 7.55
N LEU A 64 -1.66 8.83 6.42
CA LEU A 64 -0.64 8.00 5.77
C LEU A 64 0.56 8.85 5.31
N ARG A 65 0.34 10.00 4.67
CA ARG A 65 1.44 10.93 4.30
C ARG A 65 2.27 11.33 5.53
N THR A 66 1.60 11.66 6.62
CA THR A 66 2.27 12.05 7.87
C THR A 66 3.08 10.90 8.47
N LEU A 67 2.54 9.67 8.47
CA LEU A 67 3.25 8.49 8.93
C LEU A 67 4.51 8.23 8.10
N LEU A 68 4.39 8.28 6.77
CA LEU A 68 5.50 8.03 5.85
C LEU A 68 6.58 9.10 5.95
N ALA A 69 6.23 10.36 6.15
CA ALA A 69 7.19 11.47 6.27
C ALA A 69 8.01 11.44 7.57
N ARG A 70 7.58 10.67 8.59
CA ARG A 70 8.28 10.53 9.87
C ARG A 70 9.28 9.37 9.90
N ARG A 71 9.33 8.57 8.83
CA ARG A 71 10.27 7.46 8.68
C ARG A 71 11.41 7.87 7.76
#